data_AF-A0A1W9VBE0-F1
#
_entry.id   AF-A0A1W9VBE0-F1
#
_cell.length_a   1.000
_cell.length_b   1.000
_cell.length_c   1.000
_cell.angle_alpha   90.00
_cell.angle_beta   90.00
_cell.angle_gamma   90.00
#
_symmetry.space_group_name_H-M   'P 1'
#
loop_
_entity.id
_entity.type
_entity.pdbx_description
1 polymer ?
#
loop_
_entity_poly.entity_id
_entity_poly.type
_entity_poly.pdbx_seq_one_letter_code
_entity_poly.pdbx_strand_id
1 'polypeptide(L)'
;MPERLAAYKLLACQKYNLKVFVSVVYFLPPAADEKVQTAYHDEFMGQLTQVDFQVIKLWKMEARQVLSYGNPMLYPFVPLMRGGNSEEVIRKCARHIRQQPQAAELEAILAIFASYVLDVKTIRQIVRWEMPLVQESPLIQELRTVWIEQGIEQGIEQGERKAKIESLNQILTIRFGVSLGRFEMQFRKLPLPLLKDMVEIALTTTDLSSFETELAKFSNS
;
A
#
# COMPACT_ATOMS: atom_id res chain seq x y z
N MET A 1 -17.41 3.58 -14.35
CA MET A 1 -16.41 2.90 -15.20
C MET A 1 -17.00 2.51 -16.58
N PRO A 2 -18.14 1.81 -16.68
CA PRO A 2 -18.71 1.38 -17.97
C PRO A 2 -19.02 2.52 -18.95
N GLU A 3 -19.52 3.64 -18.45
CA GLU A 3 -19.78 4.86 -19.23
C GLU A 3 -18.53 5.37 -19.98
N ARG A 4 -17.38 5.43 -19.29
CA ARG A 4 -16.11 5.83 -19.92
C ARG A 4 -15.70 4.86 -21.03
N LEU A 5 -15.93 3.56 -20.85
CA LEU A 5 -15.62 2.57 -21.88
C LEU A 5 -16.52 2.73 -23.11
N ALA A 6 -17.81 3.02 -22.90
CA ALA A 6 -18.73 3.34 -23.98
C ALA A 6 -18.26 4.59 -24.74
N ALA A 7 -17.92 5.66 -24.04
CA ALA A 7 -17.38 6.89 -24.62
C ALA A 7 -16.09 6.63 -25.41
N TYR A 8 -15.11 5.92 -24.83
CA TYR A 8 -13.86 5.61 -25.52
C TYR A 8 -14.05 4.76 -26.76
N LYS A 9 -14.93 3.75 -26.72
CA LYS A 9 -15.27 2.93 -27.89
C LYS A 9 -15.79 3.79 -29.03
N LEU A 10 -16.80 4.62 -28.75
CA LEU A 10 -17.46 5.45 -29.76
C LEU A 10 -16.51 6.50 -30.33
N LEU A 11 -15.74 7.18 -29.48
CA LEU A 11 -14.73 8.15 -29.89
C LEU A 11 -13.62 7.52 -30.74
N ALA A 12 -13.14 6.33 -30.38
CA ALA A 12 -12.12 5.62 -31.14
C ALA A 12 -12.67 5.15 -32.50
N CYS A 13 -13.90 4.61 -32.54
CA CYS A 13 -14.58 4.27 -33.79
C CYS A 13 -14.70 5.49 -34.71
N GLN A 14 -15.13 6.63 -34.18
CA GLN A 14 -15.28 7.87 -34.95
C GLN A 14 -13.93 8.40 -35.45
N LYS A 15 -12.92 8.49 -34.58
CA LYS A 15 -11.62 9.08 -34.90
C LYS A 15 -10.83 8.27 -35.94
N TYR A 16 -10.86 6.95 -35.83
CA TYR A 16 -10.03 6.07 -36.65
C TYR A 16 -10.81 5.37 -37.78
N ASN A 17 -12.14 5.51 -37.81
CA ASN A 17 -13.02 4.83 -38.76
C ASN A 17 -12.80 3.29 -38.78
N LEU A 18 -12.57 2.71 -37.60
CA LEU A 18 -12.33 1.28 -37.41
C LEU A 18 -13.30 0.70 -36.38
N LYS A 19 -13.62 -0.59 -36.53
CA LYS A 19 -14.39 -1.34 -35.52
C LYS A 19 -13.52 -1.56 -34.28
N VAL A 20 -14.03 -1.16 -33.12
CA VAL A 20 -13.31 -1.29 -31.84
C VAL A 20 -13.93 -2.38 -30.98
N PHE A 21 -13.09 -3.31 -30.55
CA PHE A 21 -13.43 -4.33 -29.56
C PHE A 21 -12.81 -3.94 -28.21
N VAL A 22 -13.63 -3.85 -27.16
CA VAL A 22 -13.19 -3.38 -25.84
C VAL A 22 -13.05 -4.56 -24.90
N SER A 23 -11.86 -4.72 -24.32
CA SER A 23 -11.58 -5.69 -23.27
C SER A 23 -11.07 -4.99 -22.01
N VAL A 24 -11.52 -5.45 -20.85
CA VAL A 24 -11.14 -4.95 -19.53
C VAL A 24 -10.52 -6.08 -18.75
N VAL A 25 -9.28 -5.89 -18.30
CA VAL A 25 -8.56 -6.86 -17.47
C VAL A 25 -8.62 -6.40 -16.02
N TYR A 26 -9.26 -7.22 -15.19
CA TYR A 26 -9.25 -7.05 -13.75
C TYR A 26 -8.17 -7.93 -13.13
N PHE A 27 -7.27 -7.28 -12.41
CA PHE A 27 -6.14 -7.91 -11.75
C PHE A 27 -6.53 -8.52 -10.41
N LEU A 28 -7.32 -7.79 -9.63
CA LEU A 28 -7.76 -8.18 -8.29
C LEU A 28 -9.29 -8.16 -8.18
N PRO A 29 -9.88 -9.04 -7.36
CA PRO A 29 -11.32 -9.02 -7.11
C PRO A 29 -11.73 -7.68 -6.49
N PRO A 30 -12.90 -7.12 -6.85
CA PRO A 30 -13.42 -5.94 -6.20
C PRO A 30 -13.87 -6.27 -4.76
N ALA A 31 -14.26 -5.25 -4.00
CA ALA A 31 -14.87 -5.45 -2.68
C ALA A 31 -16.10 -6.37 -2.78
N ALA A 32 -16.42 -7.09 -1.70
CA ALA A 32 -17.39 -8.19 -1.71
C ALA A 32 -18.77 -7.83 -2.30
N ASP A 33 -19.19 -6.57 -2.18
CA ASP A 33 -20.51 -6.09 -2.61
C ASP A 33 -20.51 -5.47 -4.02
N GLU A 34 -19.35 -5.29 -4.65
CA GLU A 34 -19.25 -4.65 -5.95
C GLU A 34 -19.31 -5.68 -7.09
N LYS A 35 -20.36 -5.57 -7.92
CA LYS A 35 -20.52 -6.41 -9.11
C LYS A 35 -19.71 -5.84 -10.27
N VAL A 36 -18.85 -6.69 -10.84
CA VAL A 36 -18.14 -6.37 -12.09
C VAL A 36 -19.15 -6.33 -13.24
N GLN A 37 -19.42 -5.13 -13.74
CA GLN A 37 -20.28 -4.90 -14.90
C GLN A 37 -19.59 -5.37 -16.18
N THR A 38 -20.37 -5.82 -17.16
CA THR A 38 -19.89 -6.34 -18.46
C THR A 38 -20.37 -5.53 -19.67
N ALA A 39 -21.27 -4.58 -19.43
CA ALA A 39 -21.81 -3.70 -20.44
C ALA A 39 -22.14 -2.34 -19.82
N TYR A 40 -22.16 -1.32 -20.66
CA TYR A 40 -22.87 -0.07 -20.41
C TYR A 40 -24.27 -0.19 -21.03
N HIS A 41 -25.28 0.20 -20.28
CA HIS A 41 -26.67 0.20 -20.71
C HIS A 41 -27.32 1.49 -20.24
N ASP A 42 -27.96 2.20 -21.16
CA ASP A 42 -28.68 3.44 -20.90
C ASP A 42 -29.88 3.55 -21.84
N GLU A 43 -31.00 4.05 -21.32
CA GLU A 43 -32.24 4.24 -22.06
C GLU A 43 -32.80 5.63 -21.78
N PHE A 44 -32.95 6.43 -22.83
CA PHE A 44 -33.50 7.77 -22.72
C PHE A 44 -34.50 8.02 -23.85
N MET A 45 -35.75 8.37 -23.50
CA MET A 45 -36.81 8.67 -24.46
C MET A 45 -37.03 7.55 -25.51
N GLY A 46 -36.89 6.29 -25.09
CA GLY A 46 -37.00 5.11 -25.98
C GLY A 46 -35.77 4.86 -26.87
N GLN A 47 -34.68 5.61 -26.68
CA GLN A 47 -33.40 5.36 -27.34
C GLN A 47 -32.52 4.50 -26.44
N LEU A 48 -32.15 3.32 -26.93
CA LEU A 48 -31.30 2.37 -26.23
C LEU A 48 -29.84 2.52 -26.66
N THR A 49 -28.96 2.75 -25.69
CA THR A 49 -27.50 2.65 -25.86
C THR A 49 -26.97 1.46 -25.09
N GLN A 50 -26.46 0.46 -25.82
CA GLN A 50 -25.78 -0.69 -25.23
C GLN A 50 -24.37 -0.84 -25.79
N VAL A 51 -23.39 -0.91 -24.89
CA VAL A 51 -21.99 -1.18 -25.24
C VAL A 51 -21.48 -2.33 -24.39
N ASP A 52 -21.38 -3.50 -25.01
CA ASP A 52 -20.76 -4.66 -24.40
C ASP A 52 -19.23 -4.56 -24.47
N PHE A 53 -18.58 -5.08 -23.42
CA PHE A 53 -17.13 -5.24 -23.37
C PHE A 53 -16.76 -6.58 -22.75
N GLN A 54 -15.64 -7.13 -23.22
CA GLN A 54 -15.12 -8.39 -22.69
C GLN A 54 -14.44 -8.15 -21.35
N VAL A 55 -14.89 -8.86 -20.31
CA VAL A 55 -14.26 -8.77 -18.98
C VAL A 55 -13.40 -10.00 -18.72
N ILE A 56 -12.11 -9.78 -18.49
CA ILE A 56 -11.13 -10.80 -18.12
C ILE A 56 -10.81 -10.65 -16.64
N LYS A 57 -11.10 -11.68 -15.84
CA LYS A 57 -10.88 -11.68 -14.38
C LYS A 57 -9.73 -12.63 -14.06
N LEU A 58 -8.55 -12.12 -13.69
CA LEU A 58 -7.39 -12.97 -13.47
C LEU A 58 -7.61 -14.04 -12.39
N TRP A 59 -8.28 -13.70 -11.28
CA TRP A 59 -8.61 -14.64 -10.19
C TRP A 59 -9.67 -15.69 -10.55
N LYS A 60 -10.23 -15.65 -11.76
CA LYS A 60 -11.09 -16.71 -12.30
C LYS A 60 -10.36 -17.59 -13.31
N MET A 61 -9.19 -17.18 -13.78
CA MET A 61 -8.37 -17.95 -14.71
C MET A 61 -7.56 -19.00 -13.95
N GLU A 62 -7.34 -20.15 -14.58
CA GLU A 62 -6.53 -21.22 -14.03
C GLU A 62 -5.05 -21.02 -14.40
N ALA A 63 -4.18 -20.88 -13.41
CA ALA A 63 -2.74 -20.67 -13.61
C ALA A 63 -2.13 -21.77 -14.49
N ARG A 64 -2.54 -23.03 -14.29
CA ARG A 64 -2.06 -24.18 -15.06
C ARG A 64 -2.32 -24.01 -16.57
N GLN A 65 -3.46 -23.47 -16.95
CA GLN A 65 -3.81 -23.24 -18.36
C GLN A 65 -2.89 -22.17 -18.96
N VAL A 66 -2.67 -21.06 -18.24
CA VAL A 66 -1.79 -19.99 -18.72
C VAL A 66 -0.34 -20.45 -18.88
N LEU A 67 0.15 -21.24 -17.92
CA LEU A 67 1.48 -21.85 -18.00
C LEU A 67 1.62 -22.83 -19.18
N SER A 68 0.53 -23.49 -19.59
CA SER A 68 0.55 -24.43 -20.72
C SER A 68 0.74 -23.75 -22.08
N TYR A 69 0.42 -22.45 -22.19
CA TYR A 69 0.67 -21.69 -23.42
C TYR A 69 2.14 -21.43 -23.68
N GLY A 70 3.01 -21.61 -22.68
CA GLY A 70 4.45 -21.42 -22.83
C GLY A 70 4.85 -19.98 -23.16
N ASN A 71 4.00 -18.99 -22.85
CA ASN A 71 4.28 -17.58 -23.10
C ASN A 71 4.79 -16.89 -21.81
N PRO A 72 6.09 -16.59 -21.71
CA PRO A 72 6.70 -15.99 -20.52
C PRO A 72 6.15 -14.60 -20.17
N MET A 73 5.60 -13.87 -21.15
CA MET A 73 4.99 -12.55 -20.92
C MET A 73 3.75 -12.63 -20.02
N LEU A 74 3.11 -13.80 -19.94
CA LEU A 74 1.94 -14.01 -19.09
C LEU A 74 2.30 -14.44 -17.66
N TYR A 75 3.55 -14.85 -17.43
CA TYR A 75 3.98 -15.41 -16.16
C TYR A 75 3.95 -14.43 -14.99
N PRO A 76 4.21 -13.12 -15.18
CA PRO A 76 4.04 -12.15 -14.10
C PRO A 76 2.63 -12.11 -13.51
N PHE A 77 1.59 -12.42 -14.29
CA PHE A 77 0.19 -12.37 -13.86
C PHE A 77 -0.29 -13.64 -13.15
N VAL A 78 0.47 -14.74 -13.25
CA VAL A 78 0.14 -16.05 -12.66
C VAL A 78 -0.14 -15.98 -11.14
N PRO A 79 0.58 -15.20 -10.30
CA PRO A 79 0.27 -15.11 -8.88
C PRO A 79 -1.17 -14.69 -8.57
N LEU A 80 -1.83 -13.95 -9.48
CA LEU A 80 -3.20 -13.46 -9.32
C LEU A 80 -4.27 -14.45 -9.78
N MET A 81 -3.85 -15.61 -10.33
CA MET A 81 -4.72 -16.63 -10.91
C MET A 81 -4.98 -17.78 -9.92
N ARG A 82 -6.03 -18.57 -10.18
CA ARG A 82 -6.36 -19.75 -9.38
C ARG A 82 -5.23 -20.77 -9.44
N GLY A 83 -4.77 -21.21 -8.27
CA GLY A 83 -3.67 -22.15 -8.13
C GLY A 83 -2.29 -21.58 -8.50
N GLY A 84 -2.16 -20.27 -8.72
CA GLY A 84 -0.90 -19.60 -9.07
C GLY A 84 -0.15 -18.97 -7.89
N ASN A 85 -0.75 -18.98 -6.70
CA ASN A 85 -0.27 -18.29 -5.50
C ASN A 85 0.75 -19.07 -4.66
N SER A 86 1.18 -20.25 -5.10
CA SER A 86 2.19 -21.03 -4.37
C SER A 86 3.61 -20.58 -4.72
N GLU A 87 4.50 -20.63 -3.73
CA GLU A 87 5.92 -20.34 -3.93
C GLU A 87 6.53 -21.18 -5.07
N GLU A 88 6.20 -22.46 -5.16
CA GLU A 88 6.73 -23.36 -6.18
C GLU A 88 6.38 -22.88 -7.60
N VAL A 89 5.11 -22.49 -7.82
CA VAL A 89 4.63 -21.98 -9.11
C VAL A 89 5.30 -20.66 -9.44
N ILE A 90 5.41 -19.74 -8.48
CA ILE A 90 6.03 -18.43 -8.68
C ILE A 90 7.53 -18.59 -8.97
N ARG A 91 8.22 -19.50 -8.29
CA ARG A 91 9.62 -19.85 -8.57
C ARG A 91 9.80 -20.46 -9.96
N LYS A 92 8.84 -21.26 -10.42
CA LYS A 92 8.81 -21.76 -11.81
C LYS A 92 8.64 -20.62 -12.81
N CYS A 93 7.71 -19.69 -12.58
CA CYS A 93 7.53 -18.50 -13.41
C CYS A 93 8.83 -17.68 -13.53
N ALA A 94 9.46 -17.36 -12.39
CA ALA A 94 10.71 -16.61 -12.36
C ALA A 94 11.82 -17.30 -13.16
N ARG A 95 11.98 -18.63 -13.03
CA ARG A 95 12.97 -19.39 -13.80
C ARG A 95 12.80 -19.27 -15.32
N HIS A 96 11.56 -19.28 -15.81
CA HIS A 96 11.30 -19.14 -17.24
C HIS A 96 11.44 -17.70 -17.73
N ILE A 97 11.04 -16.72 -16.90
CA ILE A 97 11.21 -15.30 -17.21
C ILE A 97 12.70 -14.97 -17.42
N ARG A 98 13.60 -15.55 -16.60
CA ARG A 98 15.07 -15.38 -16.73
C ARG A 98 15.66 -15.76 -18.07
N GLN A 99 14.95 -16.57 -18.84
CA GLN A 99 15.40 -17.01 -20.16
C GLN A 99 15.03 -16.00 -21.26
N GLN A 100 14.32 -14.93 -20.90
CA GLN A 100 13.86 -13.90 -21.84
C GLN A 100 14.82 -12.70 -21.86
N PRO A 101 14.89 -11.98 -23.00
CA PRO A 101 15.67 -10.73 -23.09
C PRO A 101 15.23 -9.67 -22.07
N GLN A 102 13.95 -9.65 -21.71
CA GLN A 102 13.31 -8.68 -20.80
C GLN A 102 13.15 -9.23 -19.38
N ALA A 103 14.04 -10.15 -18.96
CA ALA A 103 13.92 -10.86 -17.69
C ALA A 103 13.75 -9.93 -16.49
N ALA A 104 14.53 -8.86 -16.42
CA ALA A 104 14.53 -7.95 -15.28
C ALA A 104 13.18 -7.23 -15.12
N GLU A 105 12.59 -6.75 -16.22
CA GLU A 105 11.29 -6.06 -16.23
C GLU A 105 10.16 -7.01 -15.83
N LEU A 106 10.14 -8.21 -16.42
CA LEU A 106 9.14 -9.23 -16.13
C LEU A 106 9.27 -9.78 -14.70
N GLU A 107 10.49 -9.94 -14.16
CA GLU A 107 10.70 -10.32 -12.76
C GLU A 107 10.21 -9.24 -11.80
N ALA A 108 10.40 -7.95 -12.13
CA ALA A 108 9.88 -6.85 -11.33
C ALA A 108 8.34 -6.87 -11.28
N ILE A 109 7.68 -7.05 -12.42
CA ILE A 109 6.21 -7.17 -12.48
C ILE A 109 5.75 -8.43 -11.72
N LEU A 110 6.45 -9.56 -11.87
CA LEU A 110 6.15 -10.79 -11.12
C LEU A 110 6.27 -10.55 -9.61
N ALA A 111 7.30 -9.85 -9.16
CA ALA A 111 7.52 -9.54 -7.75
C ALA A 111 6.37 -8.69 -7.18
N ILE A 112 5.95 -7.65 -7.92
CA ILE A 112 4.81 -6.80 -7.55
C ILE A 112 3.55 -7.66 -7.40
N PHE A 113 3.21 -8.49 -8.39
CA PHE A 113 1.99 -9.29 -8.30
C PHE A 113 2.08 -10.43 -7.28
N ALA A 114 3.25 -11.04 -7.09
CA ALA A 114 3.49 -12.01 -6.03
C ALA A 114 3.34 -11.40 -4.62
N SER A 115 3.62 -10.10 -4.45
CA SER A 115 3.48 -9.41 -3.15
C SER A 115 2.05 -9.33 -2.62
N TYR A 116 1.05 -9.55 -3.48
CA TYR A 116 -0.35 -9.65 -3.05
C TYR A 116 -0.69 -11.01 -2.43
N VAL A 117 0.17 -12.03 -2.60
CA VAL A 117 -0.12 -13.41 -2.22
C VAL A 117 0.98 -14.08 -1.38
N LEU A 118 2.22 -13.58 -1.42
CA LEU A 118 3.36 -14.05 -0.64
C LEU A 118 3.98 -12.92 0.18
N ASP A 119 4.67 -13.27 1.25
CA ASP A 119 5.42 -12.30 2.04
C ASP A 119 6.69 -11.83 1.31
N VAL A 120 7.14 -10.63 1.68
CA VAL A 120 8.29 -9.98 1.04
C VAL A 120 9.59 -10.77 1.20
N LYS A 121 9.78 -11.52 2.30
CA LYS A 121 11.01 -12.30 2.51
C LYS A 121 11.08 -13.46 1.53
N THR A 122 9.97 -14.18 1.35
CA THR A 122 9.84 -15.26 0.38
C THR A 122 10.04 -14.74 -1.04
N ILE A 123 9.44 -13.59 -1.39
CA ILE A 123 9.62 -12.99 -2.73
C ILE A 123 11.09 -12.69 -3.01
N ARG A 124 11.81 -12.10 -2.04
CA ARG A 124 13.26 -11.82 -2.18
C ARG A 124 14.11 -13.07 -2.41
N GLN A 125 13.66 -14.24 -1.97
CA GLN A 125 14.33 -15.52 -2.23
C GLN A 125 13.97 -16.12 -3.60
N ILE A 126 12.90 -15.64 -4.23
CA ILE A 126 12.42 -16.13 -5.52
C ILE A 126 12.94 -15.26 -6.66
N VAL A 127 12.72 -13.95 -6.60
CA VAL A 127 13.11 -13.01 -7.65
C VAL A 127 14.53 -12.51 -7.42
N ARG A 128 15.28 -12.32 -8.52
CA ARG A 128 16.54 -11.59 -8.47
C ARG A 128 16.14 -10.14 -8.33
N TRP A 129 16.34 -9.60 -7.14
CA TRP A 129 16.07 -8.20 -6.86
C TRP A 129 17.13 -7.35 -7.57
N GLU A 130 17.03 -7.26 -8.90
CA GLU A 130 17.91 -6.45 -9.71
C GLU A 130 17.53 -4.99 -9.49
N MET A 131 18.24 -4.38 -8.54
CA MET A 131 18.11 -2.99 -8.13
C MET A 131 18.21 -1.95 -9.27
N PRO A 132 18.88 -2.18 -10.43
CA PRO A 132 18.99 -1.15 -11.46
C PRO A 132 17.65 -0.60 -11.95
N LEU A 133 16.65 -1.46 -12.25
CA LEU A 133 15.33 -0.99 -12.71
C LEU A 133 14.58 -0.16 -11.66
N VAL A 134 14.77 -0.48 -10.38
CA VAL A 134 14.16 0.23 -9.25
C VAL A 134 14.89 1.56 -9.00
N GLN A 135 16.20 1.62 -9.24
CA GLN A 135 16.98 2.85 -9.09
C GLN A 135 16.82 3.82 -10.25
N GLU A 136 16.64 3.32 -11.47
CA GLU A 136 16.52 4.14 -12.69
C GLU A 136 15.11 4.65 -12.93
N SER A 137 14.09 4.10 -12.25
CA SER A 137 12.71 4.57 -12.38
C SER A 137 12.52 5.96 -11.73
N PRO A 138 12.16 7.01 -12.50
CA PRO A 138 11.92 8.34 -11.94
C PRO A 138 10.83 8.35 -10.87
N LEU A 139 9.78 7.53 -11.06
CA LEU A 139 8.69 7.39 -10.10
C LEU A 139 9.18 6.79 -8.77
N ILE A 140 10.06 5.79 -8.80
CA ILE A 140 10.60 5.20 -7.58
C ILE A 140 11.55 6.18 -6.86
N GLN A 141 12.29 6.99 -7.62
CA GLN A 141 13.11 8.05 -7.03
C GLN A 141 12.25 9.09 -6.30
N GLU A 142 11.15 9.54 -6.91
CA GLU A 142 10.20 10.46 -6.29
C GLU A 142 9.58 9.87 -5.01
N LEU A 143 9.10 8.62 -5.07
CA LEU A 143 8.56 7.93 -3.90
C LEU A 143 9.61 7.74 -2.80
N ARG A 144 10.87 7.45 -3.16
CA ARG A 144 11.97 7.37 -2.20
C ARG A 144 12.16 8.71 -1.48
N THR A 145 12.13 9.83 -2.20
CA THR A 145 12.26 11.16 -1.59
C THR A 145 11.13 11.40 -0.59
N VAL A 146 9.87 11.16 -0.98
CA VAL A 146 8.71 11.29 -0.10
C VAL A 146 8.85 10.42 1.15
N TRP A 147 9.27 9.16 1.00
CA TRP A 147 9.46 8.25 2.13
C TRP A 147 10.63 8.63 3.04
N ILE A 148 11.72 9.18 2.48
CA ILE A 148 12.83 9.71 3.27
C ILE A 148 12.39 10.93 4.06
N GLU A 149 11.66 11.87 3.42
CA GLU A 149 11.13 13.06 4.10
C GLU A 149 10.19 12.67 5.24
N GLN A 150 9.24 11.77 4.99
CA GLN A 150 8.36 11.23 6.03
C GLN A 150 9.14 10.52 7.14
N GLY A 151 10.18 9.76 6.79
CA GLY A 151 11.04 9.07 7.76
C GLY A 151 11.84 10.04 8.63
N ILE A 152 12.33 11.13 8.06
CA ILE A 152 13.02 12.20 8.80
C ILE A 152 12.04 12.92 9.72
N GLU A 153 10.85 13.29 9.24
CA GLU A 153 9.82 13.95 10.03
C GLU A 153 9.40 13.09 11.23
N GLN A 154 9.09 11.81 10.99
CA GLN A 154 8.79 10.85 12.06
C GLN A 154 9.97 10.68 13.04
N GLY A 155 11.20 10.67 12.54
CA GLY A 155 12.40 10.58 13.36
C GLY A 155 12.58 11.80 14.28
N ILE A 156 12.34 13.00 13.76
CA ILE A 156 12.37 14.26 14.53
C ILE A 156 11.27 14.24 15.60
N GLU A 157 10.05 13.88 15.24
CA GLU A 157 8.92 13.82 16.19
C GLU A 157 9.19 12.81 17.31
N GLN A 158 9.66 11.60 16.97
CA GLN A 158 10.03 10.57 17.94
C GLN A 158 11.17 11.03 18.86
N GLY A 159 12.17 11.72 18.31
CA GLY A 159 13.28 12.29 19.07
C GLY A 159 12.82 13.37 20.05
N GLU A 160 11.99 14.31 19.59
CA GLU A 160 11.44 15.37 20.43
C GLU A 160 10.57 14.78 21.54
N ARG A 161 9.72 13.81 21.20
CA ARG A 161 8.89 13.10 22.18
C ARG A 161 9.73 12.43 23.26
N LYS A 162 10.76 11.67 22.87
CA LYS A 162 11.64 10.98 23.81
C LYS A 162 12.33 11.98 24.74
N ALA A 163 12.85 13.08 24.20
CA ALA A 163 13.50 14.14 24.98
C ALA A 163 12.53 14.80 26.00
N LYS A 164 11.27 15.02 25.62
CA LYS A 164 10.25 15.58 26.54
C LYS A 164 9.90 14.62 27.67
N ILE A 165 9.75 13.33 27.37
CA ILE A 165 9.48 12.30 28.39
C ILE A 165 10.67 12.15 29.35
N GLU A 166 11.89 12.15 28.84
CA GLU A 166 13.11 12.12 29.68
C GLU A 166 13.19 13.37 30.58
N SER A 167 12.89 14.55 30.04
CA SER A 167 12.85 15.81 30.79
C SER A 167 11.80 15.77 31.90
N LEU A 168 10.58 15.31 31.60
CA LEU A 168 9.51 15.13 32.59
C LEU A 168 9.94 14.22 33.73
N ASN A 169 10.50 13.06 33.40
CA ASN A 169 10.98 12.10 34.39
C ASN A 169 12.07 12.72 35.29
N GLN A 170 13.03 13.45 34.72
CA GLN A 170 14.07 14.12 35.49
C GLN A 170 13.50 15.20 36.42
N ILE A 171 12.60 16.07 35.91
CA ILE A 171 11.98 17.13 36.71
C ILE A 171 11.20 16.54 37.88
N LEU A 172 10.37 15.52 37.64
CA LEU A 172 9.57 14.88 38.68
C LEU A 172 10.43 14.14 39.72
N THR A 173 11.54 13.55 39.29
CA THR A 173 12.51 12.93 40.19
C THR A 173 13.16 13.98 41.09
N ILE A 174 13.64 15.09 40.52
CA ILE A 174 14.35 16.14 41.26
C ILE A 174 13.42 16.90 42.19
N ARG A 175 12.23 17.32 41.72
CA ARG A 175 11.33 18.18 42.48
C ARG A 175 10.52 17.41 43.53
N PHE A 176 10.12 16.17 43.22
CA PHE A 176 9.14 15.43 44.02
C PHE A 176 9.65 14.05 44.49
N GLY A 177 10.90 13.68 44.20
CA GLY A 177 11.48 12.40 44.63
C GLY A 177 10.81 11.17 44.01
N VAL A 178 10.13 11.33 42.87
CA VAL A 178 9.41 10.24 42.20
C VAL A 178 10.38 9.29 41.52
N SER A 179 10.10 7.98 41.55
CA SER A 179 10.88 6.99 40.80
C SER A 179 10.82 7.23 39.30
N LEU A 180 11.97 7.18 38.63
CA LEU A 180 12.06 7.23 37.17
C LEU A 180 11.09 6.24 36.51
N GLY A 181 10.33 6.72 35.53
CA GLY A 181 9.43 5.89 34.73
C GLY A 181 8.04 5.64 35.36
N ARG A 182 7.72 6.20 36.54
CA ARG A 182 6.40 6.02 37.18
C ARG A 182 5.22 6.33 36.24
N PHE A 183 5.36 7.36 35.41
CA PHE A 183 4.30 7.84 34.50
C PHE A 183 4.58 7.50 33.03
N GLU A 184 5.55 6.62 32.73
CA GLU A 184 6.04 6.43 31.37
C GLU A 184 4.94 5.94 30.41
N MET A 185 4.08 5.03 30.85
CA MET A 185 2.94 4.57 30.04
C MET A 185 1.92 5.67 29.75
N GLN A 186 1.75 6.63 30.66
CA GLN A 186 0.82 7.75 30.47
C GLN A 186 1.42 8.76 29.49
N PHE A 187 2.69 9.12 29.67
CA PHE A 187 3.40 10.00 28.74
C PHE A 187 3.52 9.42 27.33
N ARG A 188 3.67 8.10 27.17
CA ARG A 188 3.67 7.44 25.85
C ARG A 188 2.33 7.50 25.10
N LYS A 189 1.22 7.80 25.79
CA LYS A 189 -0.10 7.94 25.15
C LYS A 189 -0.45 9.38 24.76
N LEU A 190 0.19 10.37 25.38
CA LEU A 190 -0.13 11.78 25.14
C LEU A 190 0.37 12.28 23.77
N PRO A 191 -0.36 13.09 23.01
CA PRO A 191 0.19 13.75 21.83
C PRO A 191 1.34 14.71 22.20
N LEU A 192 2.25 14.95 21.25
CA LEU A 192 3.47 15.74 21.49
C LEU A 192 3.22 17.17 22.03
N PRO A 193 2.20 17.92 21.58
CA PRO A 193 1.87 19.22 22.18
C PRO A 193 1.56 19.12 23.67
N LEU A 194 0.75 18.15 24.09
CA LEU A 194 0.42 17.96 25.50
C LEU A 194 1.64 17.54 26.34
N LEU A 195 2.61 16.83 25.75
CA LEU A 195 3.87 16.56 26.44
C LEU A 195 4.70 17.82 26.67
N LYS A 196 4.63 18.83 25.78
CA LYS A 196 5.29 20.12 25.99
C LYS A 196 4.63 20.87 27.15
N ASP A 197 3.30 20.90 27.17
CA ASP A 197 2.52 21.54 28.24
C ASP A 197 2.78 20.86 29.60
N MET A 198 2.87 19.53 29.62
CA MET A 198 3.23 18.78 30.83
C MET A 198 4.60 19.15 31.37
N VAL A 199 5.59 19.45 30.51
CA VAL A 199 6.92 19.89 30.98
C VAL A 199 6.80 21.21 31.74
N GLU A 200 6.03 22.15 31.22
CA GLU A 200 5.80 23.44 31.87
C GLU A 200 5.06 23.26 33.20
N ILE A 201 3.98 22.47 33.20
CA ILE A 201 3.22 22.17 34.42
C ILE A 201 4.10 21.48 35.47
N ALA A 202 4.97 20.54 35.06
CA ALA A 202 5.91 19.88 35.96
C ALA A 202 6.93 20.85 36.60
N LEU A 203 7.19 22.01 35.98
CA LEU A 203 8.08 23.05 36.51
C LEU A 203 7.36 24.04 37.44
N THR A 204 6.07 24.31 37.22
CA THR A 204 5.32 25.35 37.95
C THR A 204 4.51 24.82 39.12
N THR A 205 4.09 23.55 39.11
CA THR A 205 3.27 22.99 40.19
C THR A 205 4.01 22.96 41.52
N THR A 206 3.29 23.17 42.62
CA THR A 206 3.85 23.20 43.99
C THR A 206 4.15 21.82 44.54
N ASP A 207 3.37 20.82 44.15
CA ASP A 207 3.41 19.47 44.70
C ASP A 207 3.02 18.42 43.65
N LEU A 208 3.29 17.16 43.99
CA LEU A 208 3.05 16.01 43.12
C LEU A 208 1.56 15.74 42.87
N SER A 209 0.69 15.99 43.86
CA SER A 209 -0.75 15.73 43.73
C SER A 209 -1.39 16.68 42.72
N SER A 210 -0.95 17.94 42.72
CA SER A 210 -1.35 18.95 41.74
C SER A 210 -0.95 18.53 40.32
N PHE A 211 0.27 18.02 40.14
CA PHE A 211 0.72 17.49 38.83
C PHE A 211 -0.10 16.28 38.38
N GLU A 212 -0.34 15.30 39.27
CA GLU A 212 -1.14 14.11 38.95
C GLU A 212 -2.58 14.47 38.55
N THR A 213 -3.14 15.51 39.17
CA THR A 213 -4.48 16.01 38.84
C THR A 213 -4.52 16.59 37.43
N GLU A 214 -3.52 17.39 37.03
CA GLU A 214 -3.43 17.90 35.66
C GLU A 214 -3.21 16.75 34.67
N LEU A 215 -2.31 15.81 34.95
CA LEU A 215 -2.06 14.65 34.10
C LEU A 215 -3.30 13.78 33.89
N ALA A 216 -4.15 13.64 34.91
CA ALA A 216 -5.40 12.89 34.83
C ALA A 216 -6.43 13.54 33.88
N LYS A 217 -6.46 14.88 33.77
CA LYS A 217 -7.37 15.58 32.84
C LYS A 217 -7.08 15.20 31.39
N PHE A 218 -5.80 15.02 31.04
CA PHE A 218 -5.37 14.67 29.69
C PHE A 218 -5.39 13.16 29.41
N SER A 219 -5.62 12.33 30.43
CA SER A 219 -5.69 10.86 30.29
C SER A 219 -7.12 10.35 30.03
N ASN A 220 -8.14 11.17 30.28
CA ASN A 220 -9.57 10.85 30.16
C ASN A 220 -10.28 11.53 28.97
N SER A 221 -9.53 12.18 28.07
CA SER A 221 -10.01 12.71 26.78
C SER A 221 -9.39 11.92 25.63
#